data_AF-A0A950VIB0-F1
#
_entry.id   AF-A0A950VIB0-F1
#
_cell.length_a   1.000
_cell.length_b   1.000
_cell.length_c   1.000
_cell.angle_alpha   90.00
_cell.angle_beta   90.00
_cell.angle_gamma   90.00
#
_symmetry.space_group_name_H-M   'P 1'
#
loop_
_entity.id
_entity.type
_entity.pdbx_description
1 polymer ?
#
loop_
_entity_poly.entity_id
_entity_poly.type
_entity_poly.pdbx_seq_one_letter_code
_entity_poly.pdbx_strand_id
1 'polypeptide(L)'
;LDIPLLFETGGDRRVDLVVVVSAPRSVQEHRVRLRRKMSPADVAAVIARQMPDAEKRRRADVVIRTGLSRGHAARSLRHFIQRFRNDPCRFVRHRDHRAGAAPRPPAHRSRRPRTGQ
;
A
#
# COMPACT_ATOMS: atom_id res chain seq x y z
N LEU A 1 5.96 1.90 8.32
CA LEU A 1 6.37 0.50 8.11
C LEU A 1 6.40 0.25 6.61
N ASP A 2 7.53 -0.21 6.07
CA ASP A 2 7.63 -0.70 4.70
C ASP A 2 7.81 -2.22 4.78
N ILE A 3 6.86 -2.98 4.23
CA ILE A 3 6.76 -4.43 4.45
C ILE A 3 6.64 -5.14 3.09
N PRO A 4 7.73 -5.77 2.61
CA PRO A 4 7.65 -6.72 1.51
C PRO A 4 6.70 -7.85 1.87
N LEU A 5 5.94 -8.36 0.89
CA LEU A 5 5.03 -9.50 1.07
C LEU A 5 3.89 -9.27 2.09
N LEU A 6 3.46 -8.01 2.26
CA LEU A 6 2.42 -7.63 3.22
C LEU A 6 1.13 -8.44 3.08
N PHE A 7 0.65 -8.64 1.85
CA PHE A 7 -0.62 -9.33 1.60
C PHE A 7 -0.47 -10.85 1.66
N GLU A 8 0.70 -11.32 1.23
CA GLU A 8 1.08 -12.73 1.16
C GLU A 8 1.21 -13.33 2.57
N THR A 9 1.65 -12.52 3.54
CA THR A 9 1.76 -12.90 4.96
C THR A 9 0.51 -12.59 5.79
N GLY A 10 -0.54 -12.01 5.20
CA GLY A 10 -1.72 -11.52 5.92
C GLY A 10 -1.42 -10.35 6.87
N GLY A 11 -0.28 -9.68 6.71
CA GLY A 11 0.13 -8.54 7.52
C GLY A 11 -0.78 -7.32 7.34
N ASP A 12 -1.53 -7.24 6.23
CA ASP A 12 -2.53 -6.22 5.99
C ASP A 12 -3.56 -6.13 7.13
N ARG A 13 -3.87 -7.24 7.79
CA ARG A 13 -4.83 -7.31 8.92
C ARG A 13 -4.39 -6.55 10.17
N ARG A 14 -3.10 -6.22 10.28
CA ARG A 14 -2.50 -5.61 11.49
C ARG A 14 -2.25 -4.11 11.38
N VAL A 15 -2.58 -3.51 10.24
CA VAL A 15 -2.41 -2.07 10.00
C VAL A 15 -3.76 -1.41 9.82
N ASP A 16 -3.87 -0.10 10.04
CA ASP A 16 -5.12 0.63 9.82
C ASP A 16 -5.36 0.97 8.35
N LEU A 17 -4.27 1.20 7.61
CA LEU A 17 -4.25 1.68 6.24
C LEU A 17 -3.17 0.96 5.42
N VAL A 18 -3.51 0.52 4.22
CA VAL A 18 -2.58 -0.05 3.26
C VAL A 18 -2.42 0.87 2.05
N VAL A 19 -1.19 1.34 1.84
CA VAL A 19 -0.81 2.12 0.66
C VAL A 19 0.05 1.25 -0.25
N VAL A 20 -0.40 1.03 -1.48
CA VAL A 20 0.37 0.29 -2.50
C VAL A 20 1.03 1.26 -3.45
N VAL A 21 2.34 1.13 -3.62
CA VAL A 21 3.10 1.83 -4.65
C VAL A 21 3.20 0.92 -5.87
N SER A 22 2.58 1.31 -6.97
CA SER A 22 2.45 0.48 -8.18
C SER A 22 3.16 1.12 -9.37
N ALA A 23 3.74 0.31 -10.26
CA ALA A 23 4.31 0.74 -11.54
C ALA A 23 3.88 -0.22 -12.65
N PRO A 24 3.93 0.18 -13.93
CA PRO A 24 3.73 -0.76 -15.04
C PRO A 24 4.71 -1.94 -14.98
N ARG A 25 4.27 -3.13 -15.39
CA ARG A 25 5.05 -4.38 -15.30
C ARG A 25 6.43 -4.27 -15.95
N SER A 26 6.49 -3.70 -17.15
CA SER A 26 7.75 -3.45 -17.88
C SER A 26 8.74 -2.59 -17.08
N VAL A 27 8.24 -1.57 -16.37
CA VAL A 27 9.05 -0.71 -15.51
C VAL A 27 9.53 -1.46 -14.27
N GLN A 28 8.71 -2.33 -13.68
CA GLN A 28 9.10 -3.16 -12.54
C GLN A 28 10.23 -4.13 -12.93
N GLU A 29 10.05 -4.88 -14.03
CA GLU A 29 11.03 -5.85 -14.53
C GLU A 29 12.37 -5.17 -14.85
N HIS A 30 12.32 -4.03 -15.55
CA HIS A 30 13.51 -3.24 -15.85
C HIS A 30 14.27 -2.82 -14.58
N ARG A 31 13.56 -2.34 -13.55
CA ARG A 31 14.16 -1.90 -12.28
C ARG A 31 14.75 -3.07 -11.47
N VAL A 32 14.08 -4.22 -11.42
CA VAL A 32 14.59 -5.40 -10.70
C VAL A 32 15.86 -5.91 -11.38
N ARG A 33 15.84 -6.02 -12.71
CA ARG A 33 17.00 -6.43 -13.52
C ARG A 33 18.20 -5.51 -13.29
N LEU A 34 18.01 -4.19 -13.35
CA LEU A 34 19.10 -3.23 -13.15
C LEU A 34 19.70 -3.30 -11.74
N ARG A 35 18.86 -3.48 -10.70
CA ARG A 35 19.33 -3.46 -9.31
C ARG A 35 20.12 -4.71 -8.91
N ARG A 36 19.76 -5.88 -9.44
CA ARG A 36 20.32 -7.16 -8.98
C ARG A 36 21.12 -7.92 -10.03
N LYS A 37 21.34 -7.33 -11.23
CA LYS A 37 22.00 -7.99 -12.37
C LYS A 37 21.44 -9.41 -12.64
N MET A 38 20.12 -9.57 -12.46
CA MET A 38 19.42 -10.86 -12.59
C MET A 38 19.06 -11.17 -14.04
N SER A 39 18.95 -12.46 -14.37
CA SER A 39 18.41 -12.89 -15.66
C SER A 39 16.90 -12.58 -15.75
N PRO A 40 16.32 -12.47 -16.96
CA PRO A 40 14.87 -12.32 -17.12
C PRO A 40 14.07 -13.44 -16.46
N ALA A 41 14.60 -14.68 -16.46
CA ALA A 41 13.95 -15.83 -15.85
C ALA A 41 13.88 -15.70 -14.31
N ASP A 42 14.96 -15.23 -13.68
CA ASP A 42 14.99 -15.00 -12.23
C ASP A 42 14.01 -13.89 -11.82
N VAL A 43 13.93 -12.82 -12.62
CA VAL A 43 12.97 -11.73 -12.39
C VAL A 43 11.54 -12.25 -12.47
N ALA A 44 11.23 -13.06 -13.47
CA ALA A 44 9.91 -13.68 -13.61
C ALA A 44 9.58 -14.60 -12.43
N ALA A 45 10.53 -15.41 -11.96
CA ALA A 45 10.36 -16.28 -10.81
C ALA A 45 10.09 -15.50 -9.52
N VAL A 46 10.80 -14.38 -9.29
CA VAL A 46 10.58 -13.51 -8.14
C VAL A 46 9.21 -12.84 -8.19
N ILE A 47 8.78 -12.37 -9.37
CA ILE A 47 7.47 -11.76 -9.56
C ILE A 47 6.36 -12.79 -9.33
N ALA A 48 6.53 -14.03 -9.80
CA ALA A 48 5.55 -15.11 -9.68
C ALA A 48 5.28 -15.54 -8.23
N ARG A 49 6.27 -15.38 -7.32
CA ARG A 49 6.11 -15.68 -5.89
C ARG A 49 5.29 -14.63 -5.13
N GLN A 50 4.97 -13.51 -5.77
CA GLN A 50 4.24 -12.40 -5.14
C GLN A 50 2.81 -12.35 -5.64
N MET A 51 1.93 -11.77 -4.82
CA MET A 51 0.58 -11.44 -5.24
C MET A 51 0.63 -10.48 -6.45
N PRO A 52 -0.15 -10.73 -7.53
CA PRO A 52 -0.17 -9.86 -8.70
C PRO A 52 -0.48 -8.40 -8.34
N ASP A 53 0.19 -7.45 -8.99
CA ASP A 53 -0.01 -6.00 -8.74
C ASP A 53 -1.49 -5.60 -8.88
N ALA A 54 -2.20 -6.17 -9.84
CA ALA A 54 -3.64 -5.94 -10.02
C ALA A 54 -4.44 -6.26 -8.74
N GLU A 55 -4.10 -7.37 -8.08
CA GLU A 55 -4.75 -7.81 -6.85
C GLU A 55 -4.31 -6.94 -5.65
N LYS A 56 -3.02 -6.60 -5.55
CA LYS A 56 -2.50 -5.65 -4.55
C LYS A 56 -3.26 -4.33 -4.62
N ARG A 57 -3.49 -3.80 -5.84
CA ARG A 57 -4.25 -2.56 -6.06
C ARG A 57 -5.72 -2.68 -5.68
N ARG A 58 -6.35 -3.84 -5.92
CA ARG A 58 -7.74 -4.10 -5.50
C ARG A 58 -7.85 -4.10 -3.97
N ARG A 59 -6.88 -4.68 -3.28
CA ARG A 59 -6.85 -4.78 -1.81
C ARG A 59 -6.36 -3.51 -1.10
N ALA A 60 -5.64 -2.62 -1.77
CA ALA A 60 -5.09 -1.39 -1.19
C ALA A 60 -6.14 -0.31 -0.92
N ASP A 61 -6.01 0.43 0.18
CA ASP A 61 -6.85 1.60 0.46
C ASP A 61 -6.45 2.79 -0.42
N VAL A 62 -5.15 2.92 -0.70
CA VAL A 62 -4.59 3.95 -1.56
C VAL A 62 -3.58 3.33 -2.51
N VAL A 63 -3.65 3.70 -3.79
CA VAL A 63 -2.66 3.31 -4.79
C VAL A 63 -1.90 4.55 -5.27
N ILE A 64 -0.58 4.55 -5.07
CA ILE A 64 0.32 5.58 -5.60
C ILE A 64 0.95 5.04 -6.87
N ARG A 65 0.58 5.61 -8.01
CA ARG A 65 1.15 5.24 -9.32
C ARG A 65 2.53 5.85 -9.50
N THR A 66 3.48 5.02 -9.92
CA THR A 66 4.86 5.38 -10.26
C THR A 66 5.18 4.83 -11.64
N GLY A 67 6.30 5.27 -12.25
CA GLY A 67 6.69 4.88 -13.61
C GLY A 67 6.48 5.96 -14.67
N LEU A 68 5.93 7.12 -14.29
CA LEU A 68 6.04 8.36 -15.07
C LEU A 68 7.33 9.10 -14.66
N SER A 69 7.22 10.21 -13.93
CA SER A 69 8.36 10.96 -13.38
C SER A 69 8.41 10.94 -11.85
N ARG A 70 9.58 11.23 -11.26
CA ARG A 70 9.72 11.42 -9.80
C ARG A 70 8.78 12.53 -9.29
N GLY A 71 8.61 13.60 -10.08
CA GLY A 71 7.71 14.70 -9.75
C GLY A 71 6.25 14.30 -9.68
N HIS A 72 5.79 13.44 -10.60
CA HIS A 72 4.42 12.91 -10.58
C HIS A 72 4.16 12.11 -9.30
N ALA A 73 5.04 11.15 -8.99
CA ALA A 73 4.92 10.35 -7.77
C ALA A 73 4.95 11.21 -6.49
N ALA A 74 5.85 12.20 -6.44
CA ALA A 74 5.94 13.12 -5.30
C ALA A 74 4.67 13.96 -5.12
N ARG A 75 4.03 14.40 -6.21
CA ARG A 75 2.77 15.14 -6.16
C ARG A 75 1.64 14.28 -5.61
N SER A 76 1.48 13.05 -6.11
CA SER A 76 0.48 12.11 -5.60
C SER A 76 0.67 11.79 -4.12
N LEU A 77 1.93 11.58 -3.70
CA LEU A 77 2.27 11.35 -2.31
C LEU A 77 1.96 12.57 -1.42
N ARG A 78 2.34 13.78 -1.85
CA ARG A 78 2.04 15.01 -1.10
C ARG A 78 0.54 15.21 -0.92
N HIS A 79 -0.24 15.02 -1.98
CA HIS A 79 -1.69 15.15 -1.91
C HIS A 79 -2.30 14.13 -0.93
N PHE A 80 -1.85 12.88 -0.98
CA PHE A 80 -2.28 11.85 -0.04
C PHE A 80 -1.93 12.22 1.41
N ILE A 81 -0.69 12.64 1.69
CA ILE A 81 -0.25 13.01 3.04
C ILE A 81 -1.07 14.18 3.58
N GLN A 82 -1.31 15.22 2.78
CA GLN A 82 -2.14 16.36 3.20
C GLN A 82 -3.55 15.91 3.57
N ARG A 83 -4.17 15.09 2.74
CA ARG A 83 -5.53 14.58 3.00
C ARG A 83 -5.56 13.67 4.23
N PHE A 84 -4.57 12.82 4.42
CA PHE A 84 -4.46 11.94 5.59
C PHE A 84 -4.28 12.73 6.90
N ARG A 85 -3.49 13.82 6.87
CA ARG A 85 -3.31 14.70 8.03
C ARG A 85 -4.59 15.45 8.41
N ASN A 86 -5.40 15.84 7.43
CA ASN A 86 -6.62 16.60 7.66
C ASN A 86 -7.80 15.72 8.13
N ASP A 87 -7.90 14.48 7.62
CA ASP A 87 -8.99 13.57 7.96
C ASP A 87 -8.55 12.09 7.89
N PRO A 88 -7.89 11.58 8.94
CA PRO A 88 -7.45 10.18 8.99
C PRO A 88 -8.64 9.22 9.12
N CYS A 89 -9.72 9.64 9.78
CA CYS A 89 -10.91 8.82 10.03
C CYS A 89 -11.61 8.40 8.74
N ARG A 90 -11.58 9.26 7.70
CA ARG A 90 -12.14 8.95 6.38
C ARG A 90 -11.52 7.70 5.74
N PHE A 91 -10.23 7.47 5.94
CA PHE A 91 -9.55 6.32 5.36
C PHE A 91 -9.79 5.05 6.17
N VAL A 92 -9.90 5.17 7.49
CA VAL A 92 -10.19 4.06 8.41
C VAL A 92 -11.57 3.46 8.15
N ARG A 93 -12.59 4.29 7.89
CA ARG A 93 -13.98 3.86 7.63
C ARG A 93 -14.16 3.19 6.26
N HIS A 94 -13.42 3.64 5.25
CA HIS A 94 -13.48 3.06 3.91
C HIS A 94 -13.11 1.57 3.90
N ARG A 95 -12.22 1.16 4.82
CA ARG A 95 -11.79 -0.24 4.94
C ARG A 95 -12.84 -1.15 5.57
N ASP A 96 -13.56 -0.67 6.57
CA ASP A 96 -14.57 -1.46 7.30
C ASP A 96 -15.73 -1.91 6.39
N HIS A 97 -15.94 -1.25 5.24
CA HIS A 97 -17.04 -1.52 4.31
C HIS A 97 -16.61 -2.29 3.05
N ARG A 98 -15.36 -2.77 2.97
CA ARG A 98 -14.86 -3.50 1.80
C ARG A 98 -15.12 -5.00 1.91
N ALA A 99 -15.77 -5.58 0.91
CA ALA A 99 -15.88 -7.02 0.76
C ALA A 99 -14.49 -7.67 0.72
N GLY A 100 -14.22 -8.63 1.61
CA GLY A 100 -12.92 -9.31 1.75
C GLY A 100 -11.93 -8.63 2.71
N ALA A 101 -12.27 -7.50 3.34
CA ALA A 101 -11.49 -6.98 4.45
C ALA A 101 -11.65 -7.90 5.66
N ALA A 102 -10.55 -8.45 6.18
CA ALA A 102 -10.60 -9.24 7.41
C ALA A 102 -11.13 -8.39 8.57
N PRO A 103 -12.02 -8.93 9.44
CA PRO A 103 -12.55 -8.21 10.58
C PRO A 103 -11.39 -7.71 11.45
N ARG A 104 -11.44 -6.42 11.81
CA ARG A 104 -10.44 -5.83 12.69
C ARG A 104 -10.53 -6.51 14.07
N PRO A 105 -9.40 -6.85 14.70
CA PRO A 105 -9.41 -7.11 16.14
C PRO A 105 -9.89 -5.84 16.88
N PRO A 106 -10.56 -5.98 18.03
CA PRO A 106 -11.12 -4.84 18.75
C PRO A 106 -10.04 -3.80 19.02
N ALA A 107 -10.28 -2.57 18.56
CA ALA A 107 -9.36 -1.47 18.78
C ALA A 107 -9.22 -1.19 20.28
N HIS A 108 -7.99 -1.14 20.79
CA HIS A 108 -7.72 -0.47 22.05
C HIS A 108 -8.13 0.99 21.87
N ARG A 109 -9.32 1.37 22.36
CA ARG A 109 -9.79 2.75 22.40
C ARG A 109 -8.75 3.59 23.16
N SER A 110 -7.86 4.27 22.44
CA SER A 110 -7.17 5.42 23.01
C SER A 110 -8.23 6.49 23.24
N ARG A 111 -8.67 6.59 24.50
CA ARG A 111 -9.54 7.67 24.96
C ARG A 111 -8.78 8.97 24.66
N ARG A 112 -9.25 9.74 23.66
CA ARG A 112 -8.84 11.15 23.56
C ARG A 112 -9.25 11.84 24.85
N PRO A 113 -8.36 12.55 25.56
CA PRO A 113 -8.80 13.39 26.66
C PRO A 113 -9.72 14.46 26.09
N ARG A 114 -10.95 14.55 26.61
CA ARG A 114 -11.80 15.72 26.43
C ARG A 114 -11.05 16.87 27.10
N THR A 115 -10.53 17.80 26.31
CA THR A 115 -10.15 19.12 26.83
C THR A 115 -11.40 19.73 27.47
N GLY A 116 -11.34 19.90 28.79
CA GLY A 116 -12.38 20.48 29.60
C GLY A 116 -12.54 21.97 29.31
N GLN A 117 -13.73 22.44 29.69
CA GLN A 117 -14.22 23.81 29.63
C GLN A 117 -13.42 24.76 30.51
#